data_AF-A0A8T5ZJE7-F1
#
_entry.id   AF-A0A8T5ZJE7-F1
#
_cell.length_a   1.000
_cell.length_b   1.000
_cell.length_c   1.000
_cell.angle_alpha   90.00
_cell.angle_beta   90.00
_cell.angle_gamma   90.00
#
_symmetry.space_group_name_H-M   'P 1'
#
loop_
_entity.id
_entity.type
_entity.pdbx_description
1 polymer ?
#
loop_
_entity_poly.entity_id
_entity_poly.type
_entity_poly.pdbx_seq_one_letter_code
_entity_poly.pdbx_strand_id
1 'polypeptide(L)'
;MSQIHKHTIPANIADRCLINPQQYEAMYQQSINAPDTFWGEQGKILDWIKPYQKVKNTSFAPGNVSIKWYEDGTLNLAANCLDRHLQENGDRTAIIWEGDDASQSKHISYKELHRDVCRFANTLLELGIKKG
;
A
#
# COMPACT_ATOMS: atom_id res chain seq x y z
N MET A 1 29.10 -25.54 -12.61
CA MET A 1 28.97 -24.18 -12.04
C MET A 1 28.14 -23.35 -12.99
N SER A 2 26.95 -22.87 -12.59
CA SER A 2 26.15 -21.98 -13.42
C SER A 2 26.83 -20.62 -13.53
N GLN A 3 27.03 -20.10 -14.74
CA GLN A 3 27.52 -18.74 -14.95
C GLN A 3 26.40 -17.75 -14.62
N ILE A 4 26.59 -16.98 -13.56
CA ILE A 4 25.65 -15.89 -13.19
C ILE A 4 25.95 -14.70 -14.10
N HIS A 5 25.05 -14.42 -15.03
CA HIS A 5 25.10 -13.24 -15.87
C HIS A 5 24.33 -12.10 -15.18
N LYS A 6 25.01 -10.98 -14.91
CA LYS A 6 24.36 -9.76 -14.42
C LYS A 6 23.91 -8.91 -15.61
N HIS A 7 22.63 -8.59 -15.68
CA HIS A 7 22.11 -7.60 -16.61
C HIS A 7 22.20 -6.21 -15.99
N THR A 8 22.79 -5.26 -16.70
CA THR A 8 22.89 -3.87 -16.25
C THR A 8 21.52 -3.20 -16.24
N ILE A 9 21.35 -2.23 -15.34
CA ILE A 9 20.14 -1.41 -15.29
C ILE A 9 20.06 -0.60 -16.61
N PRO A 10 18.97 -0.71 -17.39
CA PRO A 10 18.81 0.07 -18.61
C PRO A 10 18.74 1.58 -18.33
N ALA A 11 19.24 2.41 -19.24
CA ALA A 11 19.28 3.87 -19.06
C ALA A 11 17.90 4.48 -18.77
N ASN A 12 16.87 4.06 -19.50
CA ASN A 12 15.50 4.53 -19.29
C ASN A 12 14.92 4.16 -17.90
N ILE A 13 15.49 3.17 -17.21
CA ILE A 13 15.15 2.83 -15.83
C ILE A 13 15.99 3.65 -14.87
N ALA A 14 17.30 3.76 -15.11
CA ALA A 14 18.21 4.58 -14.30
C ALA A 14 17.72 6.03 -14.19
N ASP A 15 17.24 6.61 -15.30
CA ASP A 15 16.79 8.01 -15.37
C ASP A 15 15.50 8.31 -14.58
N ARG A 16 14.65 7.30 -14.34
CA ARG A 16 13.33 7.48 -13.72
C ARG A 16 13.07 6.61 -12.50
N CYS A 17 14.07 5.85 -12.04
CA CYS A 17 13.92 4.98 -10.88
C CYS A 17 13.65 5.82 -9.63
N LEU A 18 12.71 5.36 -8.79
CA LEU A 18 12.45 6.02 -7.51
C LEU A 18 13.62 5.83 -6.53
N ILE A 19 14.30 4.69 -6.63
CA ILE A 19 15.41 4.28 -5.77
C ILE A 19 16.56 3.77 -6.66
N ASN A 20 17.70 4.44 -6.61
CA ASN A 20 18.94 4.03 -7.25
C ASN A 20 19.78 3.12 -6.32
N PRO A 21 20.90 2.52 -6.77
CA PRO A 21 21.70 1.61 -5.97
C PRO A 21 22.19 2.22 -4.64
N GLN A 22 22.60 3.49 -4.63
CA GLN A 22 23.09 4.16 -3.43
C GLN A 22 21.95 4.41 -2.42
N GLN A 23 20.79 4.83 -2.89
CA GLN A 23 19.59 5.01 -2.07
C GLN A 23 19.10 3.66 -1.50
N TYR A 24 19.14 2.60 -2.29
CA TYR A 24 18.81 1.25 -1.83
C TYR A 24 19.69 0.85 -0.63
N GLU A 25 21.01 0.96 -0.77
CA GLU A 25 21.95 0.60 0.30
C GLU A 25 21.70 1.41 1.57
N ALA A 26 21.52 2.73 1.43
CA ALA A 26 21.26 3.62 2.56
C ALA A 26 19.92 3.33 3.25
N MET A 27 18.84 3.22 2.48
CA MET A 27 17.49 2.94 3.02
C MET A 27 17.42 1.55 3.65
N TYR A 28 18.04 0.55 3.01
CA TYR A 28 18.11 -0.81 3.55
C TYR A 28 18.83 -0.82 4.89
N GLN A 29 20.03 -0.22 4.98
CA GLN A 29 20.77 -0.13 6.23
C GLN A 29 19.96 0.57 7.33
N GLN A 30 19.29 1.68 7.02
CA GLN A 30 18.45 2.39 8.00
C GLN A 30 17.25 1.54 8.46
N SER A 31 16.60 0.82 7.53
CA SER A 31 15.44 -0.04 7.84
C SER A 31 15.76 -1.17 8.81
N ILE A 32 17.01 -1.65 8.80
CA ILE A 32 17.51 -2.70 9.68
C ILE A 32 18.02 -2.13 10.99
N ASN A 33 18.84 -1.07 10.93
CA ASN A 33 19.54 -0.55 12.11
C ASN A 33 18.65 0.36 12.98
N ALA A 34 17.68 1.05 12.37
CA ALA A 34 16.77 1.98 13.03
C ALA A 34 15.33 1.81 12.50
N PRO A 35 14.70 0.64 12.72
CA PRO A 35 13.41 0.31 12.14
C PRO A 35 12.29 1.26 12.58
N ASP A 36 12.26 1.71 13.83
CA ASP A 36 11.23 2.63 14.31
C ASP A 36 11.32 4.00 13.61
N THR A 37 12.54 4.48 13.34
CA THR A 37 12.75 5.73 12.58
C THR A 37 12.34 5.56 11.13
N PHE A 38 12.91 4.56 10.46
CA PHE A 38 12.67 4.33 9.03
C PHE A 38 11.18 4.07 8.76
N TRP A 39 10.58 3.10 9.44
CA TRP A 39 9.17 2.76 9.23
C TRP A 39 8.23 3.82 9.81
N GLY A 40 8.66 4.57 10.83
CA GLY A 40 7.91 5.73 11.31
C GLY A 40 7.78 6.84 10.27
N GLU A 41 8.79 7.02 9.43
CA GLU A 41 8.75 7.92 8.27
C GLU A 41 7.97 7.31 7.10
N GLN A 42 8.28 6.06 6.72
CA GLN A 42 7.65 5.40 5.57
C GLN A 42 6.16 5.14 5.77
N GLY A 43 5.70 4.91 6.99
CA GLY A 43 4.28 4.70 7.31
C GLY A 43 3.39 5.91 7.03
N LYS A 44 3.99 7.09 6.79
CA LYS A 44 3.30 8.33 6.36
C LYS A 44 2.85 8.29 4.89
N ILE A 45 3.20 7.26 4.13
CA ILE A 45 2.60 7.00 2.80
C ILE A 45 1.09 6.75 2.88
N LEU A 46 0.59 6.37 4.05
CA LEU A 46 -0.82 6.18 4.34
C LEU A 46 -1.38 7.36 5.12
N ASP A 47 -2.66 7.62 4.89
CA ASP A 47 -3.46 8.57 5.62
C ASP A 47 -3.97 7.88 6.90
N TRP A 48 -3.55 8.40 8.04
CA TRP A 48 -3.96 7.92 9.37
C TRP A 48 -5.05 8.81 9.94
N ILE A 49 -6.12 8.20 10.45
CA ILE A 49 -7.17 8.91 11.19
C ILE A 49 -6.62 9.33 12.55
N LYS A 50 -6.03 8.38 13.27
CA LYS A 50 -5.20 8.64 14.45
C LYS A 50 -3.76 8.25 14.12
N PRO A 51 -2.81 9.21 14.10
CA PRO A 51 -1.40 8.90 13.90
C PRO A 51 -0.89 7.92 14.96
N TYR A 52 -0.06 6.97 14.53
CA TYR A 52 0.65 6.07 15.43
C TYR A 52 1.78 6.79 16.16
N GLN A 53 2.19 6.25 17.31
CA GLN A 53 3.43 6.63 17.99
C GLN A 53 4.38 5.43 18.08
N LYS A 54 3.83 4.23 18.29
CA LYS A 54 4.60 2.98 18.32
C LYS A 54 4.71 2.38 16.93
N VAL A 55 5.93 2.23 16.42
CA VAL A 55 6.17 1.73 15.05
C VAL A 55 6.31 0.21 15.04
N LYS A 56 7.37 -0.37 15.62
CA LYS A 56 7.63 -1.81 15.62
C LYS A 56 7.58 -2.38 17.03
N ASN A 57 6.74 -3.40 17.23
CA ASN A 57 6.69 -4.16 18.48
C ASN A 57 6.52 -5.65 18.17
N THR A 58 7.63 -6.36 17.96
CA THR A 58 7.63 -7.73 17.44
C THR A 58 8.60 -8.65 18.19
N SER A 59 8.19 -9.88 18.47
CA SER A 59 8.98 -10.96 19.03
C SER A 59 8.68 -12.27 18.29
N PHE A 60 9.72 -13.03 17.99
CA PHE A 60 9.64 -14.41 17.48
C PHE A 60 10.14 -15.43 18.51
N ALA A 61 10.33 -15.02 19.76
CA ALA A 61 10.83 -15.92 20.80
C ALA A 61 9.81 -17.06 21.06
N PRO A 62 10.28 -18.30 21.30
CA PRO A 62 9.42 -19.40 21.70
C PRO A 62 8.57 -19.03 22.92
N GLY A 63 7.26 -19.29 22.87
CA GLY A 63 6.32 -18.92 23.93
C GLY A 63 5.99 -17.43 24.04
N ASN A 64 6.57 -16.57 23.19
CA ASN A 64 6.28 -15.13 23.13
C ASN A 64 6.32 -14.63 21.67
N VAL A 65 5.68 -15.37 20.76
CA VAL A 65 5.48 -14.92 19.39
C VAL A 65 4.38 -13.85 19.38
N SER A 66 4.75 -12.61 19.08
CA SER A 66 3.85 -11.45 19.08
C SER A 66 4.33 -10.48 18.01
N ILE A 67 3.45 -10.06 17.11
CA ILE A 67 3.84 -9.19 15.99
C ILE A 67 2.83 -8.05 15.91
N LYS A 68 3.30 -6.84 16.19
CA LYS A 68 2.48 -5.64 16.13
C LYS A 68 3.25 -4.52 15.47
N TRP A 69 2.55 -3.81 14.59
CA TRP A 69 3.06 -2.64 13.88
C TRP A 69 2.01 -1.54 13.97
N TYR A 70 2.45 -0.31 14.27
CA TYR A 70 1.56 0.86 14.35
C TYR A 70 0.36 0.65 15.28
N GLU A 71 0.56 -0.09 16.38
CA GLU A 71 -0.52 -0.71 17.17
C GLU A 71 -1.46 0.28 17.85
N ASP A 72 -1.03 1.54 17.97
CA ASP A 72 -1.78 2.63 18.58
C ASP A 72 -2.39 3.63 17.56
N GLY A 73 -2.11 3.42 16.27
CA GLY A 73 -2.68 4.19 15.16
C GLY A 73 -3.98 3.58 14.64
N THR A 74 -4.80 4.40 13.98
CA THR A 74 -6.01 3.95 13.29
C THR A 74 -6.08 4.52 11.88
N LEU A 75 -6.53 3.69 10.95
CA LEU A 75 -6.79 4.08 9.56
C LEU A 75 -8.02 3.34 9.02
N ASN A 76 -8.46 3.75 7.83
CA ASN A 76 -9.40 3.00 7.02
C ASN A 76 -8.73 2.67 5.68
N LEU A 77 -8.75 1.38 5.31
CA LEU A 77 -8.11 0.91 4.09
C LEU A 77 -8.82 1.43 2.83
N ALA A 78 -10.15 1.37 2.79
CA ALA A 78 -10.93 1.88 1.66
C ALA A 78 -10.67 3.37 1.44
N ALA A 79 -10.59 4.17 2.51
CA ALA A 79 -10.26 5.59 2.41
C ALA A 79 -8.88 5.87 1.78
N ASN A 80 -7.88 5.07 2.14
CA ASN A 80 -6.53 5.15 1.56
C ASN A 80 -6.46 4.67 0.11
N CYS A 81 -7.32 3.73 -0.27
CA CYS A 81 -7.37 3.18 -1.62
C CYS A 81 -8.29 3.96 -2.57
N LEU A 82 -9.26 4.73 -2.06
CA LEU A 82 -10.33 5.35 -2.84
C LEU A 82 -10.50 6.84 -2.48
N ASP A 83 -10.99 7.13 -1.27
CA ASP A 83 -11.47 8.46 -0.89
C ASP A 83 -10.42 9.56 -1.03
N ARG A 84 -9.18 9.32 -0.57
CA ARG A 84 -8.11 10.33 -0.64
C ARG A 84 -7.74 10.73 -2.07
N HIS A 85 -8.05 9.88 -3.05
CA HIS A 85 -7.74 10.13 -4.46
C HIS A 85 -8.84 10.94 -5.18
N LEU A 86 -10.01 11.12 -4.57
CA LEU A 86 -11.16 11.72 -5.26
C LEU A 86 -10.98 13.19 -5.62
N GLN A 87 -10.35 13.97 -4.74
CA GLN A 87 -10.24 15.43 -4.92
C GLN A 87 -9.39 15.80 -6.15
N GLU A 88 -8.24 15.15 -6.33
CA GLU A 88 -7.31 15.48 -7.41
C GLU A 88 -7.39 14.51 -8.59
N ASN A 89 -7.79 13.26 -8.35
CA ASN A 89 -7.72 12.18 -9.33
C ASN A 89 -9.02 11.38 -9.45
N GLY A 90 -10.16 11.95 -9.05
CA GLY A 90 -11.45 11.24 -9.09
C GLY A 90 -11.81 10.66 -10.46
N ASP A 91 -11.49 11.36 -11.55
CA ASP A 91 -11.78 10.92 -12.92
C ASP A 91 -10.65 10.05 -13.52
N ARG A 92 -9.53 9.84 -12.81
CA ARG A 92 -8.46 8.93 -13.25
C ARG A 92 -8.97 7.49 -13.16
N THR A 93 -8.68 6.68 -14.16
CA THR A 93 -8.94 5.24 -14.15
C THR A 93 -8.20 4.56 -13.00
N ALA A 94 -8.95 3.95 -12.08
CA ALA A 94 -8.44 3.15 -10.98
C ALA A 94 -8.27 1.67 -11.40
N ILE A 95 -9.24 1.14 -12.15
CA ILE A 95 -9.22 -0.25 -12.65
C ILE A 95 -9.41 -0.24 -14.16
N ILE A 96 -8.49 -0.91 -14.86
CA ILE A 96 -8.70 -1.37 -16.23
C ILE A 96 -9.10 -2.83 -16.10
N TRP A 97 -10.37 -3.12 -16.36
CA TRP A 97 -10.88 -4.49 -16.43
C TRP A 97 -10.88 -4.92 -17.88
N GLU A 98 -10.19 -6.01 -18.16
CA GLU A 98 -10.17 -6.68 -19.46
C GLU A 98 -10.96 -7.98 -19.33
N GLY A 99 -11.95 -8.14 -20.20
CA GLY A 99 -12.76 -9.34 -20.28
C GLY A 99 -12.00 -10.50 -20.92
N ASP A 100 -12.60 -11.69 -20.85
CA ASP A 100 -12.10 -12.87 -21.55
C ASP A 100 -12.18 -12.68 -23.08
N ASP A 101 -13.27 -12.08 -23.54
CA ASP A 101 -13.38 -11.55 -24.89
C ASP A 101 -12.68 -10.18 -24.96
N ALA A 102 -11.69 -10.05 -25.85
CA ALA A 102 -10.93 -8.81 -26.05
C ALA A 102 -11.78 -7.61 -26.50
N SER A 103 -13.03 -7.82 -26.92
CA SER A 103 -13.98 -6.73 -27.19
C SER A 103 -14.63 -6.16 -25.93
N GLN A 104 -14.50 -6.84 -24.79
CA GLN A 104 -15.07 -6.42 -23.51
C GLN A 104 -13.99 -5.82 -22.63
N SER A 105 -14.05 -4.51 -22.44
CA SER A 105 -13.18 -3.83 -21.47
C SER A 105 -13.94 -2.72 -20.75
N LYS A 106 -13.46 -2.36 -19.57
CA LYS A 106 -13.98 -1.24 -18.78
C LYS A 106 -12.83 -0.47 -18.18
N HIS A 107 -12.94 0.85 -18.26
CA HIS A 107 -12.12 1.76 -17.49
C HIS A 107 -13.01 2.30 -16.36
N ILE A 108 -12.67 1.96 -15.13
CA ILE A 108 -13.44 2.37 -13.95
C ILE A 108 -12.62 3.42 -13.22
N SER A 109 -13.14 4.64 -13.16
CA SER A 109 -12.50 5.76 -12.45
C SER A 109 -12.53 5.57 -10.92
N TYR A 110 -11.68 6.30 -10.20
CA TYR A 110 -11.72 6.33 -8.73
C TYR A 110 -13.10 6.73 -8.20
N LYS A 111 -13.77 7.69 -8.85
CA LYS A 111 -15.11 8.17 -8.47
C LYS A 111 -16.19 7.11 -8.68
N GLU A 112 -16.16 6.39 -9.80
CA GLU A 112 -17.09 5.29 -10.06
C GLU A 112 -16.87 4.13 -9.09
N LEU A 113 -15.60 3.75 -8.88
CA LEU A 113 -15.25 2.66 -7.97
C LEU A 113 -15.64 3.00 -6.52
N HIS A 114 -15.32 4.20 -6.05
CA HIS A 114 -15.72 4.69 -4.73
C HIS A 114 -17.23 4.61 -4.53
N ARG A 115 -18.00 5.09 -5.51
CA ARG A 115 -19.47 5.06 -5.46
C ARG A 115 -20.00 3.64 -5.27
N ASP A 116 -19.54 2.68 -6.08
CA ASP A 116 -20.05 1.32 -6.01
C ASP A 116 -19.58 0.59 -4.74
N VAL A 117 -18.37 0.88 -4.24
CA VAL A 117 -17.90 0.40 -2.93
C VAL A 117 -18.77 0.94 -1.80
N CYS A 118 -19.13 2.23 -1.79
CA CYS A 118 -20.03 2.79 -0.78
C CYS A 118 -21.43 2.16 -0.83
N ARG A 119 -21.97 1.93 -2.04
CA ARG A 119 -23.27 1.25 -2.20
C ARG A 119 -23.24 -0.15 -1.62
N PHE A 120 -22.20 -0.92 -1.94
CA PHE A 120 -22.07 -2.29 -1.44
C PHE A 120 -21.82 -2.33 0.07
N ALA A 121 -21.03 -1.40 0.61
CA ALA A 121 -20.83 -1.26 2.05
C ALA A 121 -22.15 -1.02 2.80
N ASN A 122 -23.02 -0.15 2.27
CA ASN A 122 -24.36 0.07 2.85
C ASN A 122 -25.24 -1.18 2.76
N THR A 123 -25.19 -1.93 1.64
CA THR A 123 -25.89 -3.22 1.53
C THR A 123 -25.44 -4.22 2.60
N LEU A 124 -24.14 -4.31 2.89
CA LEU A 124 -23.62 -5.18 3.95
C LEU A 124 -24.14 -4.77 5.33
N LEU A 125 -24.19 -3.47 5.61
CA LEU A 125 -24.74 -2.94 6.86
C LEU A 125 -26.24 -3.23 7.00
N GLU A 126 -27.03 -3.07 5.92
CA GLU A 126 -28.45 -3.41 5.88
C GLU A 126 -28.72 -4.90 6.12
N LEU A 127 -27.82 -5.77 5.65
CA LEU A 127 -27.83 -7.20 5.92
C LEU A 127 -27.36 -7.57 7.35
N GLY A 128 -27.01 -6.58 8.18
CA GLY A 128 -26.61 -6.76 9.56
C GLY A 128 -25.16 -7.19 9.76
N ILE A 129 -24.31 -7.11 8.74
CA ILE A 129 -22.88 -7.41 8.84
C ILE A 129 -22.19 -6.37 9.73
N LYS A 130 -21.32 -6.85 10.62
CA LYS A 130 -20.58 -6.03 11.59
C LYS A 130 -19.06 -6.20 11.39
N LYS A 131 -18.30 -5.36 12.09
CA LYS A 131 -16.84 -5.47 12.13
C LYS A 131 -16.43 -6.73 12.92
N GLY A 132 -15.60 -7.57 12.28
CA GLY A 132 -15.10 -8.82 12.86
C GLY A 132 -16.16 -9.91 12.94
#